data_AF-A0A955PNX0-F1
#
_entry.id   AF-A0A955PNX0-F1
#
_cell.length_a   1.000
_cell.length_b   1.000
_cell.length_c   1.000
_cell.angle_alpha   90.00
_cell.angle_beta   90.00
_cell.angle_gamma   90.00
#
_symmetry.space_group_name_H-M   'P 1'
#
loop_
_entity.id
_entity.type
_entity.pdbx_description
1 polymer ?
#
loop_
_entity_poly.entity_id
_entity_poly.type
_entity_poly.pdbx_seq_one_letter_code
_entity_poly.pdbx_strand_id
1 'polypeptide(L)'
;GGMPMPEKWGFDVEFDKSTGHVTKVGDGDPKYDEYKKAHNQAWDAFQEWVPRLIPVAEETGVVVALENVWNNLFINPEHYKLFIDSFDSPWIRVYFDVANHMAYGNPSQKWIRVLGDRIVKVHIKDYKVKPGEGEKEWVDLREGSVNFPEVMKALREVGYDGWLTIEGSGGLPYDEQNKRLEAIIAGT
;
A
#
# COMPACT_ATOMS: atom_id res chain seq x y z
N GLY A 1 8.11 -22.71 14.87
CA GLY A 1 7.71 -23.17 13.53
C GLY A 1 6.56 -22.29 13.09
N GLY A 2 6.70 -21.61 11.96
CA GLY A 2 5.65 -20.81 11.34
C GLY A 2 5.28 -21.39 9.99
N MET A 3 4.06 -21.13 9.54
CA MET A 3 3.61 -21.41 8.18
C MET A 3 4.61 -20.82 7.16
N PRO A 4 4.99 -21.56 6.10
CA PRO A 4 5.85 -21.02 5.05
C PRO A 4 5.25 -19.74 4.47
N MET A 5 6.03 -18.66 4.48
CA MET A 5 5.66 -17.39 3.86
C MET A 5 6.56 -17.12 2.65
N PRO A 6 6.02 -16.51 1.59
CA PRO A 6 6.83 -16.01 0.50
C PRO A 6 7.80 -14.96 1.01
N GLU A 7 9.03 -15.01 0.51
CA GLU A 7 9.96 -13.91 0.70
C GLU A 7 9.35 -12.66 0.08
N LYS A 8 9.47 -11.51 0.75
CA LYS A 8 8.89 -10.26 0.25
C LYS A 8 9.44 -9.90 -1.15
N TRP A 9 10.69 -10.26 -1.44
CA TRP A 9 11.28 -10.11 -2.77
C TRP A 9 10.85 -11.27 -3.67
N GLY A 10 10.23 -10.97 -4.80
CA GLY A 10 9.65 -11.99 -5.69
C GLY A 10 8.29 -12.51 -5.22
N PHE A 11 7.65 -11.82 -4.26
CA PHE A 11 6.29 -12.13 -3.86
C PHE A 11 5.32 -11.66 -4.95
N ASP A 12 4.85 -12.61 -5.75
CA ASP A 12 3.80 -12.41 -6.75
C ASP A 12 2.58 -13.27 -6.42
N VAL A 13 1.39 -12.77 -6.76
CA VAL A 13 0.12 -13.46 -6.52
C VAL A 13 -0.77 -13.37 -7.73
N GLU A 14 -1.40 -14.49 -8.06
CA GLU A 14 -2.56 -14.54 -8.95
C GLU A 14 -3.82 -14.72 -8.10
N PHE A 15 -4.91 -14.08 -8.50
CA PHE A 15 -6.18 -14.10 -7.80
C PHE A 15 -7.34 -14.24 -8.78
N ASP A 16 -8.42 -14.88 -8.33
CA ASP A 16 -9.68 -14.92 -9.04
C ASP A 16 -10.35 -13.55 -8.93
N LYS A 17 -10.62 -12.90 -10.06
CA LYS A 17 -11.21 -11.55 -10.08
C LYS A 17 -12.67 -11.51 -9.61
N SER A 18 -13.37 -12.64 -9.60
CA SER A 18 -14.77 -12.73 -9.18
C SER A 18 -14.92 -12.85 -7.67
N THR A 19 -13.97 -13.50 -6.99
CA THR A 19 -14.00 -13.69 -5.53
C THR A 19 -12.96 -12.85 -4.80
N GLY A 20 -11.92 -12.41 -5.50
CA GLY A 20 -10.72 -11.78 -4.94
C GLY A 20 -9.78 -12.76 -4.23
N HIS A 21 -10.07 -14.06 -4.25
CA HIS A 21 -9.23 -15.07 -3.60
C HIS A 21 -7.94 -15.32 -4.36
N VAL A 22 -6.84 -15.38 -3.63
CA VAL A 22 -5.54 -15.80 -4.15
C VAL A 22 -5.60 -17.27 -4.57
N THR A 23 -5.23 -17.52 -5.81
CA THR A 23 -5.19 -18.86 -6.43
C THR A 23 -3.76 -19.39 -6.53
N LYS A 24 -2.78 -18.49 -6.68
CA LYS A 24 -1.36 -18.83 -6.80
C LYS A 24 -0.48 -17.81 -6.08
N VAL A 25 0.60 -18.32 -5.52
CA VAL A 25 1.63 -17.55 -4.80
C VAL A 25 2.99 -17.97 -5.33
N GLY A 26 3.81 -17.00 -5.77
CA GLY A 26 5.09 -17.25 -6.44
C GLY A 26 4.90 -18.22 -7.62
N ASP A 27 5.67 -19.29 -7.65
CA ASP A 27 5.59 -20.31 -8.71
C ASP A 27 4.41 -21.31 -8.54
N GLY A 28 3.57 -21.12 -7.52
CA GLY A 28 2.46 -22.05 -7.20
C GLY A 28 2.89 -23.27 -6.38
N ASP A 29 4.01 -23.16 -5.66
CA ASP A 29 4.52 -24.21 -4.79
C ASP A 29 3.48 -24.57 -3.70
N PRO A 30 3.07 -25.86 -3.59
CA PRO A 30 2.09 -26.30 -2.59
C PRO A 30 2.45 -25.98 -1.14
N LYS A 31 3.73 -25.70 -0.84
CA LYS A 31 4.14 -25.26 0.51
C LYS A 31 3.42 -23.98 0.98
N TYR A 32 2.86 -23.19 0.05
CA TYR A 32 2.11 -21.98 0.33
C TYR A 32 0.59 -22.19 0.39
N ASP A 33 0.08 -23.42 0.38
CA ASP A 33 -1.36 -23.69 0.44
C ASP A 33 -2.01 -23.19 1.74
N GLU A 34 -1.35 -23.38 2.88
CA GLU A 34 -1.81 -22.81 4.16
C GLU A 34 -1.80 -21.29 4.12
N TYR A 35 -0.80 -20.68 3.48
CA TYR A 35 -0.69 -19.23 3.33
C TYR A 35 -1.85 -18.68 2.50
N LYS A 36 -2.16 -19.31 1.34
CA LYS A 36 -3.32 -18.94 0.50
C LYS A 36 -4.62 -19.06 1.29
N LYS A 37 -4.80 -20.13 2.06
CA LYS A 37 -5.98 -20.33 2.90
C LYS A 37 -6.12 -19.21 3.94
N ALA A 38 -5.05 -18.88 4.65
CA ALA A 38 -5.05 -17.81 5.65
C ALA A 38 -5.29 -16.43 5.02
N HIS A 39 -4.69 -16.17 3.85
CA HIS A 39 -4.89 -14.94 3.08
C HIS A 39 -6.37 -14.80 2.66
N ASN A 40 -6.95 -15.83 2.06
CA ASN A 40 -8.35 -15.80 1.62
C ASN A 40 -9.32 -15.68 2.81
N GLN A 41 -9.01 -16.29 3.95
CA GLN A 41 -9.78 -16.08 5.19
C GLN A 41 -9.72 -14.63 5.68
N ALA A 42 -8.55 -13.98 5.60
CA ALA A 42 -8.43 -12.57 5.93
C ALA A 42 -9.22 -11.70 4.94
N TRP A 43 -9.14 -11.98 3.63
CA TRP A 43 -9.95 -11.31 2.61
C TRP A 43 -11.45 -11.39 2.94
N ASP A 44 -11.96 -12.60 3.22
CA ASP A 44 -13.37 -12.82 3.55
C ASP A 44 -13.80 -12.08 4.81
N ALA A 45 -12.95 -12.09 5.86
CA ALA A 45 -13.21 -11.34 7.07
C ALA A 45 -13.32 -9.84 6.77
N PHE A 46 -12.41 -9.28 5.99
CA PHE A 46 -12.49 -7.88 5.59
C PHE A 46 -13.75 -7.57 4.77
N GLN A 47 -14.15 -8.45 3.84
CA GLN A 47 -15.40 -8.32 3.08
C GLN A 47 -16.65 -8.41 3.97
N GLU A 48 -16.60 -9.13 5.09
CA GLU A 48 -17.71 -9.18 6.07
C GLU A 48 -17.76 -7.93 6.95
N TRP A 49 -16.62 -7.46 7.45
CA TRP A 49 -16.57 -6.47 8.53
C TRP A 49 -16.51 -5.02 8.04
N VAL A 50 -15.82 -4.73 6.93
CA VAL A 50 -15.73 -3.35 6.41
C VAL A 50 -17.11 -2.78 6.02
N PRO A 51 -18.03 -3.52 5.37
CA PRO A 51 -19.34 -2.98 5.02
C PRO A 51 -20.17 -2.52 6.22
N ARG A 52 -19.94 -3.10 7.40
CA ARG A 52 -20.64 -2.73 8.65
C ARG A 52 -20.27 -1.34 9.14
N LEU A 53 -19.14 -0.79 8.67
CA LEU A 53 -18.70 0.57 9.00
C LEU A 53 -19.37 1.62 8.10
N ILE A 54 -19.87 1.24 6.92
CA ILE A 54 -20.39 2.16 5.91
C ILE A 54 -21.54 3.03 6.44
N PRO A 55 -22.56 2.50 7.16
CA PRO A 55 -23.65 3.35 7.65
C PRO A 55 -23.19 4.44 8.62
N VAL A 56 -22.21 4.13 9.48
CA VAL A 56 -21.65 5.10 10.43
C VAL A 56 -20.76 6.11 9.71
N ALA A 57 -19.98 5.67 8.72
CA ALA A 57 -19.18 6.54 7.88
C ALA A 57 -20.07 7.57 7.14
N GLU A 58 -21.21 7.11 6.62
CA GLU A 58 -22.21 7.95 5.97
C GLU A 58 -22.87 8.93 6.94
N GLU A 59 -23.34 8.45 8.10
CA GLU A 59 -23.97 9.29 9.13
C GLU A 59 -23.03 10.40 9.64
N THR A 60 -21.74 10.08 9.79
CA THR A 60 -20.74 10.99 10.35
C THR A 60 -20.03 11.85 9.31
N GLY A 61 -20.17 11.53 8.02
CA GLY A 61 -19.41 12.16 6.95
C GLY A 61 -17.90 11.86 6.99
N VAL A 62 -17.50 10.76 7.64
CA VAL A 62 -16.09 10.36 7.80
C VAL A 62 -15.78 9.19 6.88
N VAL A 63 -14.80 9.37 5.99
CA VAL A 63 -14.31 8.31 5.11
C VAL A 63 -13.45 7.31 5.88
N VAL A 64 -13.71 6.01 5.69
CA VAL A 64 -12.85 4.92 6.14
C VAL A 64 -11.79 4.68 5.06
N ALA A 65 -10.62 5.29 5.26
CA ALA A 65 -9.48 5.10 4.37
C ALA A 65 -8.63 3.91 4.86
N LEU A 66 -8.60 2.84 4.08
CA LEU A 66 -7.80 1.66 4.38
C LEU A 66 -6.36 1.89 3.92
N GLU A 67 -5.39 1.44 4.71
CA GLU A 67 -3.98 1.63 4.41
C GLU A 67 -3.32 0.36 3.89
N ASN A 68 -2.41 0.55 2.93
CA ASN A 68 -1.61 -0.52 2.38
C ASN A 68 -0.38 -0.80 3.28
N VAL A 69 -0.44 -1.86 4.08
CA VAL A 69 0.57 -2.18 5.12
C VAL A 69 1.24 -3.56 4.90
N TRP A 70 2.24 -3.88 5.71
CA TRP A 70 3.06 -5.11 5.60
C TRP A 70 2.40 -6.40 6.14
N ASN A 71 1.07 -6.48 6.12
CA ASN A 71 0.32 -7.66 6.55
C ASN A 71 0.18 -8.74 5.46
N ASN A 72 0.78 -8.52 4.29
CA ASN A 72 0.73 -9.36 3.09
C ASN A 72 -0.67 -9.56 2.48
N LEU A 73 -1.70 -8.85 2.94
CA LEU A 73 -3.04 -8.95 2.36
C LEU A 73 -3.09 -8.29 0.98
N PHE A 74 -2.47 -7.11 0.85
CA PHE A 74 -2.42 -6.34 -0.39
C PHE A 74 -0.97 -6.12 -0.81
N ILE A 75 -0.48 -6.93 -1.76
CA ILE A 75 0.89 -6.80 -2.29
C ILE A 75 0.93 -6.53 -3.79
N ASN A 76 -0.24 -6.54 -4.44
CA ASN A 76 -0.45 -6.20 -5.84
C ASN A 76 -1.48 -5.06 -5.92
N PRO A 77 -1.18 -3.96 -6.65
CA PRO A 77 -2.08 -2.81 -6.73
C PRO A 77 -3.43 -3.14 -7.38
N GLU A 78 -3.47 -4.06 -8.34
CA GLU A 78 -4.72 -4.46 -9.00
C GLU A 78 -5.62 -5.26 -8.05
N HIS A 79 -5.01 -6.08 -7.19
CA HIS A 79 -5.73 -6.82 -6.16
C HIS A 79 -6.32 -5.89 -5.12
N TYR A 80 -5.55 -4.87 -4.72
CA TYR A 80 -6.03 -3.88 -3.77
C TYR A 80 -7.12 -2.98 -4.36
N LYS A 81 -6.98 -2.58 -5.63
CA LYS A 81 -8.03 -1.88 -6.36
C LYS A 81 -9.32 -2.69 -6.39
N LEU A 82 -9.25 -3.98 -6.75
CA LEU A 82 -10.41 -4.87 -6.76
C LEU A 82 -11.09 -4.92 -5.39
N PHE A 83 -10.30 -5.00 -4.31
CA PHE A 83 -10.80 -5.03 -2.95
C PHE A 83 -11.57 -3.76 -2.57
N ILE A 84 -11.02 -2.59 -2.88
CA ILE A 84 -11.67 -1.31 -2.60
C ILE A 84 -12.94 -1.15 -3.44
N ASP A 85 -12.90 -1.54 -4.71
CA ASP A 85 -14.03 -1.45 -5.62
C ASP A 85 -15.19 -2.38 -5.26
N SER A 86 -14.92 -3.52 -4.62
CA SER A 86 -15.97 -4.50 -4.28
C SER A 86 -16.97 -3.98 -3.24
N PHE A 87 -16.61 -2.93 -2.48
CA PHE A 87 -17.51 -2.31 -1.52
C PHE A 87 -18.55 -1.40 -2.16
N ASP A 88 -18.33 -0.96 -3.42
CA ASP A 88 -19.20 -0.05 -4.16
C ASP A 88 -19.72 1.13 -3.32
N SER A 89 -18.81 1.76 -2.58
CA SER A 89 -19.15 2.79 -1.60
C SER A 89 -18.15 3.94 -1.62
N PRO A 90 -18.60 5.21 -1.67
CA PRO A 90 -17.69 6.35 -1.64
C PRO A 90 -17.00 6.52 -0.28
N TRP A 91 -17.49 5.82 0.76
CA TRP A 91 -17.01 5.89 2.14
C TRP A 91 -15.83 4.96 2.42
N ILE A 92 -15.55 4.00 1.54
CA ILE A 92 -14.36 3.15 1.65
C ILE A 92 -13.35 3.59 0.60
N ARG A 93 -12.20 4.10 1.06
CA ARG A 93 -11.17 4.71 0.21
C ARG A 93 -9.78 4.24 0.62
N VAL A 94 -8.75 4.80 0.00
CA VAL A 94 -7.36 4.43 0.24
C VAL A 94 -6.60 5.55 0.94
N TYR A 95 -5.92 5.18 2.02
CA TYR A 95 -4.80 5.90 2.61
C TYR A 95 -3.51 5.26 2.08
N PHE A 96 -2.81 5.92 1.17
CA PHE A 96 -1.68 5.31 0.48
C PHE A 96 -0.33 5.67 1.14
N ASP A 97 0.39 4.69 1.67
CA ASP A 97 1.81 4.83 2.02
C ASP A 97 2.68 4.47 0.80
N VAL A 98 3.45 5.45 0.35
CA VAL A 98 4.33 5.36 -0.82
C VAL A 98 5.48 4.36 -0.63
N ALA A 99 5.93 4.10 0.59
CA ALA A 99 7.10 3.28 0.86
C ALA A 99 6.76 1.82 1.20
N ASN A 100 5.56 1.54 1.70
CA ASN A 100 5.20 0.19 2.16
C ASN A 100 5.36 -0.90 1.09
N HIS A 101 5.18 -0.61 -0.20
CA HIS A 101 5.36 -1.61 -1.26
C HIS A 101 6.75 -1.69 -1.89
N MET A 102 7.67 -0.81 -1.50
CA MET A 102 9.05 -0.85 -1.97
C MET A 102 9.73 -2.18 -1.61
N ALA A 103 9.40 -2.75 -0.45
CA ALA A 103 9.92 -4.04 0.01
C ALA A 103 9.52 -5.24 -0.87
N TYR A 104 8.50 -5.06 -1.71
CA TYR A 104 7.94 -6.08 -2.62
C TYR A 104 8.33 -5.84 -4.09
N GLY A 105 9.24 -4.90 -4.35
CA GLY A 105 9.72 -4.60 -5.71
C GLY A 105 8.71 -3.86 -6.59
N ASN A 106 7.60 -3.39 -6.02
CA ASN A 106 6.57 -2.64 -6.76
C ASN A 106 6.77 -1.14 -6.58
N PRO A 107 7.04 -0.37 -7.65
CA PRO A 107 7.29 1.05 -7.52
C PRO A 107 6.01 1.82 -7.18
N SER A 108 6.12 2.80 -6.27
CA SER A 108 4.99 3.56 -5.71
C SER A 108 4.14 4.24 -6.78
N GLN A 109 4.77 4.79 -7.82
CA GLN A 109 4.08 5.46 -8.93
C GLN A 109 3.19 4.53 -9.76
N LYS A 110 3.40 3.21 -9.72
CA LYS A 110 2.49 2.23 -10.33
C LYS A 110 1.21 2.12 -9.50
N TRP A 111 1.34 1.97 -8.18
CA TRP A 111 0.21 1.90 -7.26
C TRP A 111 -0.68 3.13 -7.37
N ILE A 112 -0.08 4.32 -7.36
CA ILE A 112 -0.81 5.58 -7.46
C ILE A 112 -1.69 5.62 -8.71
N ARG A 113 -1.14 5.24 -9.86
CA ARG A 113 -1.88 5.21 -11.14
C ARG A 113 -2.99 4.17 -11.18
N VAL A 114 -2.80 3.00 -10.56
CA VAL A 114 -3.81 1.94 -10.49
C VAL A 114 -4.96 2.33 -9.55
N LEU A 115 -4.64 2.91 -8.40
CA LEU A 115 -5.63 3.29 -7.40
C LEU A 115 -6.39 4.56 -7.81
N GLY A 116 -5.71 5.51 -8.43
CA GLY A 116 -6.31 6.72 -8.99
C GLY A 116 -7.06 7.54 -7.95
N ASP A 117 -8.32 7.86 -8.29
CA ASP A 117 -9.27 8.65 -7.48
C ASP A 117 -9.70 7.98 -6.16
N ARG A 118 -9.29 6.72 -5.92
CA ARG A 118 -9.51 6.04 -4.63
C ARG A 118 -8.62 6.60 -3.51
N ILE A 119 -7.50 7.22 -3.86
CA ILE A 119 -6.55 7.75 -2.89
C ILE A 119 -7.09 9.07 -2.34
N VAL A 120 -7.37 9.10 -1.03
CA VAL A 120 -7.87 10.29 -0.33
C VAL A 120 -6.87 10.85 0.68
N LYS A 121 -5.84 10.06 1.03
CA LYS A 121 -4.74 10.45 1.90
C LYS A 121 -3.46 9.76 1.47
N VAL A 122 -2.32 10.40 1.72
CA VAL A 122 -0.99 9.87 1.38
C VAL A 122 -0.05 10.00 2.56
N HIS A 123 0.57 8.88 2.94
CA HIS A 123 1.73 8.85 3.80
C HIS A 123 3.00 8.95 2.95
N ILE A 124 3.89 9.84 3.38
CA ILE A 124 5.24 10.01 2.84
C ILE A 124 6.22 9.42 3.85
N LYS A 125 6.96 8.44 3.36
CA LYS A 125 7.97 7.69 4.09
C LYS A 125 9.05 7.33 3.10
N ASP A 126 10.24 7.01 3.58
CA ASP A 126 11.30 6.53 2.71
C ASP A 126 11.88 5.21 3.22
N TYR A 127 12.30 4.41 2.26
CA TYR A 127 12.69 3.04 2.48
C TYR A 127 13.82 2.69 1.55
N LYS A 128 14.92 2.24 2.13
CA LYS A 128 16.10 1.84 1.38
C LYS A 128 15.98 0.38 0.97
N VAL A 129 15.94 0.14 -0.34
CA VAL A 129 15.96 -1.20 -0.93
C VAL A 129 17.37 -1.47 -1.43
N LYS A 130 18.10 -2.42 -0.82
CA LYS A 130 19.37 -2.89 -1.38
C LYS A 130 19.12 -4.01 -2.40
N PRO A 131 19.46 -3.84 -3.69
CA PRO A 131 19.33 -4.90 -4.68
C PRO A 131 20.16 -6.13 -4.29
N GLY A 132 19.54 -7.31 -4.24
CA GLY A 132 20.23 -8.59 -4.00
C GLY A 132 20.60 -8.88 -2.54
N GLU A 133 20.53 -7.92 -1.62
CA GLU A 133 21.01 -8.09 -0.25
C GLU A 133 19.90 -8.21 0.81
N GLY A 134 18.64 -7.97 0.45
CA GLY A 134 17.50 -8.10 1.38
C GLY A 134 17.53 -7.13 2.58
N GLU A 135 18.60 -6.35 2.76
CA GLU A 135 18.71 -5.29 3.74
C GLU A 135 17.80 -4.11 3.38
N LYS A 136 17.04 -3.75 4.40
CA LYS A 136 15.72 -3.15 4.28
C LYS A 136 15.56 -2.27 5.49
N GLU A 137 15.72 -0.97 5.29
CA GLU A 137 15.79 -0.01 6.38
C GLU A 137 14.84 1.15 6.13
N TRP A 138 14.05 1.46 7.15
CA TRP A 138 13.33 2.73 7.20
C TRP A 138 14.35 3.83 7.43
N VAL A 139 14.39 4.79 6.53
CA VAL A 139 15.37 5.87 6.53
C VAL A 139 14.65 7.22 6.51
N ASP A 140 15.39 8.26 6.82
CA ASP A 140 14.87 9.62 6.69
C ASP A 140 14.50 9.94 5.23
N LEU A 141 13.55 10.85 5.03
CA LEU A 141 13.08 11.22 3.70
C LEU A 141 14.24 11.64 2.79
N ARG A 142 14.24 11.16 1.55
CA ARG A 142 15.27 11.39 0.53
C ARG A 142 16.59 10.65 0.75
N GLU A 143 16.66 9.73 1.70
CA GLU A 143 17.82 8.86 1.93
C GLU A 143 17.60 7.41 1.48
N GLY A 144 16.38 7.07 1.07
CA GLY A 144 16.00 5.75 0.64
C GLY A 144 15.88 5.63 -0.88
N SER A 145 14.98 4.75 -1.30
CA SER A 145 14.84 4.32 -2.69
C SER A 145 13.51 4.73 -3.31
N VAL A 146 12.65 5.44 -2.58
CA VAL A 146 11.40 5.97 -3.15
C VAL A 146 11.75 7.05 -4.18
N ASN A 147 11.27 6.87 -5.41
CA ASN A 147 11.41 7.88 -6.46
C ASN A 147 10.35 8.98 -6.29
N PHE A 148 10.61 9.91 -5.37
CA PHE A 148 9.68 10.99 -5.06
C PHE A 148 9.29 11.85 -6.28
N PRO A 149 10.18 12.20 -7.22
CA PRO A 149 9.77 12.88 -8.46
C PRO A 149 8.66 12.15 -9.23
N GLU A 150 8.78 10.82 -9.39
CA GLU A 150 7.76 10.01 -10.06
C GLU A 150 6.51 9.81 -9.21
N VAL A 151 6.63 9.74 -7.88
CA VAL A 151 5.48 9.74 -6.95
C VAL A 151 4.67 11.03 -7.14
N MET A 152 5.31 12.18 -7.05
CA MET A 152 4.64 13.48 -7.17
C MET A 152 4.04 13.67 -8.56
N LYS A 153 4.71 13.20 -9.60
CA LYS A 153 4.16 13.18 -10.96
C LYS A 153 2.90 12.31 -11.05
N ALA A 154 2.93 11.08 -10.53
CA ALA A 154 1.79 10.19 -10.55
C ALA A 154 0.61 10.72 -9.72
N LEU A 155 0.85 11.35 -8.56
CA LEU A 155 -0.20 11.98 -7.76
C LEU A 155 -0.90 13.10 -8.55
N ARG A 156 -0.14 13.94 -9.26
CA ARG A 156 -0.70 14.96 -10.14
C ARG A 156 -1.48 14.37 -11.32
N GLU A 157 -0.97 13.30 -11.93
CA GLU A 157 -1.64 12.60 -13.05
C GLU A 157 -3.02 12.06 -12.65
N VAL A 158 -3.17 11.58 -11.42
CA VAL A 158 -4.46 11.07 -10.90
C VAL A 158 -5.32 12.15 -10.24
N GLY A 159 -4.90 13.41 -10.27
CA GLY A 159 -5.65 14.54 -9.73
C GLY A 159 -5.66 14.63 -8.20
N TYR A 160 -4.71 14.00 -7.50
CA TYR A 160 -4.60 14.15 -6.05
C TYR A 160 -4.08 15.54 -5.68
N ASP A 161 -4.85 16.28 -4.89
CA ASP A 161 -4.57 17.63 -4.41
C ASP A 161 -4.56 17.74 -2.86
N GLY A 162 -4.67 16.61 -2.17
CA GLY A 162 -4.71 16.52 -0.72
C GLY A 162 -3.35 16.67 -0.03
N TRP A 163 -3.38 16.64 1.30
CA TRP A 163 -2.19 16.73 2.14
C TRP A 163 -1.29 15.50 2.01
N LEU A 164 0.01 15.72 2.13
CA LEU A 164 1.01 14.67 2.34
C LEU A 164 1.40 14.65 3.81
N THR A 165 1.29 13.49 4.46
CA THR A 165 1.61 13.32 5.88
C THR A 165 2.87 12.49 6.02
N ILE A 166 3.85 12.97 6.77
CA ILE A 166 5.06 12.18 7.06
C ILE A 166 4.67 11.04 8.04
N GLU A 167 4.93 9.81 7.65
CA GLU A 167 4.81 8.64 8.54
C GLU A 167 6.20 8.01 8.65
N GLY A 168 6.86 8.13 9.79
CA GLY A 168 8.22 7.61 9.87
C GLY A 168 8.86 7.73 11.22
N SER A 169 9.83 6.84 11.43
CA SER A 169 10.70 6.74 12.59
C SER A 169 12.04 7.44 12.38
N GLY A 170 12.09 8.39 11.45
CA GLY A 170 13.28 9.18 11.15
C GLY A 170 13.85 9.83 12.42
N GLY A 171 15.18 9.89 12.52
CA GLY A 171 15.86 10.48 13.68
C GLY A 171 15.91 12.01 13.62
N LEU A 172 15.48 12.60 12.51
CA LEU A 172 15.62 14.03 12.27
C LEU A 172 14.59 14.86 13.04
N PRO A 173 14.97 16.07 13.50
CA PRO A 173 14.03 17.05 14.02
C PRO A 173 12.92 17.42 13.01
N TYR A 174 11.76 17.84 13.51
CA TYR A 174 10.60 18.15 12.66
C TYR A 174 10.86 19.25 11.61
N ASP A 175 11.73 20.24 11.89
CA ASP A 175 12.05 21.28 10.92
C ASP A 175 12.80 20.72 9.71
N GLU A 176 13.68 19.74 9.91
CA GLU A 176 14.40 19.06 8.84
C GLU A 176 13.49 18.11 8.06
N GLN A 177 12.61 17.38 8.76
CA GLN A 177 11.57 16.57 8.10
C GLN A 177 10.68 17.43 7.18
N ASN A 178 10.25 18.60 7.67
CA ASN A 178 9.44 19.54 6.89
C ASN A 178 10.19 20.09 5.67
N LYS A 179 11.46 20.52 5.81
CA LYS A 179 12.28 20.96 4.67
C LYS A 179 12.40 19.90 3.59
N ARG A 180 12.57 18.64 3.98
CA ARG A 180 12.67 17.51 3.04
C ARG A 180 11.33 17.23 2.35
N LEU A 181 10.21 17.32 3.08
CA LEU A 181 8.88 17.21 2.49
C LEU A 181 8.59 18.37 1.51
N GLU A 182 8.94 19.61 1.87
CA GLU A 182 8.81 20.77 0.98
C GLU A 182 9.60 20.57 -0.32
N ALA A 183 10.84 20.07 -0.22
CA ALA A 183 11.67 19.77 -1.37
C ALA A 183 11.08 18.65 -2.26
N ILE A 184 10.49 17.61 -1.64
CA ILE A 184 9.75 16.56 -2.36
C ILE A 184 8.57 17.17 -3.13
N ILE A 185 7.77 18.00 -2.47
CA ILE A 185 6.60 18.66 -3.08
C ILE A 185 7.03 19.57 -4.24
N ALA A 186 8.10 20.33 -4.05
CA ALA A 186 8.67 21.24 -5.06
C ALA A 186 9.37 20.50 -6.22
N GLY A 187 9.77 19.23 -6.02
CA GLY A 187 10.53 18.46 -7.00
C GLY A 187 12.01 18.87 -7.09
N THR A 188 12.61 19.30 -5.98
CA THR A 188 14.00 19.81 -5.88
C THR A 188 14.89 18.96 -4.98
#